data_AF-A0A2D0I6F2-F1
#
_entry.id   AF-A0A2D0I6F2-F1
#
_cell.length_a   1.000
_cell.length_b   1.000
_cell.length_c   1.000
_cell.angle_alpha   90.00
_cell.angle_beta   90.00
_cell.angle_gamma   90.00
#
_symmetry.space_group_name_H-M   'P 1'
#
loop_
_entity.id
_entity.type
_entity.pdbx_description
1 polymer ?
#
loop_
_entity_poly.entity_id
_entity_poly.type
_entity_poly.pdbx_seq_one_letter_code
_entity_poly.pdbx_strand_id
1 'polypeptide(L)'
;MNELHNKLLKSTAVVTAKMESTICQSCTANNWKAMQGIYYQDLTHSKYRELDVCATQNWEYTSNDNPKETIKVAINILAEVKTMAGYHLVFDSLDADTLPFFQSDYCDWVGYRIHNQKEKITHILANEGINQNDFHAIIDELYAAGYPDGKMKLWPLLIRPSKVKYLSGSFRETNIGSEKELDNSVLWKACQSLWSSIESFVDKRFQVFLSDLEVEASVARQTENQESWFELSIDRHSSFASLFHPVVVTEAKLWKLDSSGEKIEQIDSTRLFFRDHYGHTIRWFDVVNIEAFDSWIADTTKQYEDELIKRGGKRNFL
;
A
#
# COMPACT_ATOMS: atom_id res chain seq x y z
N MET A 1 -44.96 -3.37 4.41
CA MET A 1 -43.83 -3.76 3.53
C MET A 1 -43.07 -2.55 2.96
N ASN A 2 -43.73 -1.53 2.41
CA ASN A 2 -43.04 -0.37 1.78
C ASN A 2 -42.18 0.48 2.74
N GLU A 3 -42.58 0.63 4.01
CA GLU A 3 -41.81 1.47 4.94
C GLU A 3 -40.46 0.87 5.35
N LEU A 4 -40.42 -0.44 5.65
CA LEU A 4 -39.17 -1.15 5.97
C LEU A 4 -38.21 -1.14 4.78
N HIS A 5 -38.72 -1.39 3.57
CA HIS A 5 -37.94 -1.34 2.35
C HIS A 5 -37.29 0.04 2.15
N ASN A 6 -38.07 1.13 2.32
CA ASN A 6 -37.55 2.48 2.20
C ASN A 6 -36.54 2.85 3.29
N LYS A 7 -36.70 2.35 4.52
CA LYS A 7 -35.71 2.53 5.60
C LYS A 7 -34.40 1.81 5.29
N LEU A 8 -34.47 0.57 4.79
CA LEU A 8 -33.27 -0.20 4.40
C LEU A 8 -32.52 0.47 3.25
N LEU A 9 -33.22 0.93 2.21
CA LEU A 9 -32.60 1.64 1.08
C LEU A 9 -31.86 2.93 1.48
N LYS A 10 -32.24 3.54 2.60
CA LYS A 10 -31.62 4.76 3.15
C LYS A 10 -30.66 4.48 4.30
N SER A 11 -30.45 3.22 4.66
CA SER A 11 -29.54 2.86 5.75
C SER A 11 -28.10 3.18 5.36
N THR A 12 -27.29 3.54 6.35
CA THR A 12 -25.85 3.80 6.17
C THR A 12 -25.13 2.62 5.51
N ALA A 13 -25.53 1.38 5.81
CA ALA A 13 -24.96 0.19 5.19
C ALA A 13 -25.19 0.17 3.67
N VAL A 14 -26.42 0.44 3.21
CA VAL A 14 -26.74 0.47 1.77
C VAL A 14 -26.05 1.65 1.08
N VAL A 15 -25.97 2.81 1.73
CA VAL A 15 -25.27 3.98 1.18
C VAL A 15 -23.79 3.66 1.01
N THR A 16 -23.14 3.12 2.05
CA THR A 16 -21.70 2.79 2.01
C THR A 16 -21.42 1.71 0.96
N ALA A 17 -22.20 0.62 0.92
CA ALA A 17 -22.05 -0.42 -0.08
C ALA A 17 -22.20 0.08 -1.54
N LYS A 18 -23.08 1.07 -1.76
CA LYS A 18 -23.20 1.73 -3.06
C LYS A 18 -21.97 2.57 -3.39
N MET A 19 -21.48 3.36 -2.43
CA MET A 19 -20.27 4.17 -2.61
C MET A 19 -19.09 3.28 -2.95
N GLU A 20 -18.85 2.21 -2.19
CA GLU A 20 -17.82 1.21 -2.46
C GLU A 20 -17.92 0.63 -3.87
N SER A 21 -19.13 0.27 -4.31
CA SER A 21 -19.37 -0.23 -5.66
C SER A 21 -19.02 0.80 -6.73
N THR A 22 -19.39 2.07 -6.52
CA THR A 22 -19.01 3.18 -7.40
C THR A 22 -17.49 3.33 -7.47
N ILE A 23 -16.79 3.35 -6.34
CA ILE A 23 -15.32 3.45 -6.28
C ILE A 23 -14.66 2.28 -7.01
N CYS A 24 -15.16 1.06 -6.82
CA CYS A 24 -14.68 -0.13 -7.52
C CYS A 24 -14.88 -0.02 -9.05
N GLN A 25 -16.03 0.49 -9.49
CA GLN A 25 -16.33 0.72 -10.92
C GLN A 25 -15.42 1.80 -11.51
N SER A 26 -15.19 2.91 -10.80
CA SER A 26 -14.30 3.98 -11.24
C SER A 26 -12.85 3.52 -11.37
N CYS A 27 -12.36 2.69 -10.44
CA CYS A 27 -11.06 2.03 -10.56
C CYS A 27 -11.00 1.12 -11.80
N THR A 28 -12.03 0.31 -12.01
CA THR A 28 -12.14 -0.60 -13.17
C THR A 28 -12.14 0.16 -14.49
N ALA A 29 -12.88 1.27 -14.57
CA ALA A 29 -12.93 2.16 -15.73
C ALA A 29 -11.57 2.79 -16.06
N ASN A 30 -10.69 2.90 -15.05
CA ASN A 30 -9.31 3.35 -15.20
C ASN A 30 -8.31 2.16 -15.27
N ASN A 31 -8.79 1.01 -15.76
CA ASN A 31 -8.02 -0.20 -16.03
C ASN A 31 -7.41 -0.89 -14.79
N TRP A 32 -7.84 -0.56 -13.57
CA TRP A 32 -7.40 -1.29 -12.38
C TRP A 32 -8.20 -2.58 -12.22
N LYS A 33 -7.54 -3.66 -11.80
CA LYS A 33 -8.23 -4.87 -11.34
C LYS A 33 -8.77 -4.60 -9.94
N ALA A 34 -10.03 -4.20 -9.85
CA ALA A 34 -10.67 -3.79 -8.60
C ALA A 34 -11.57 -4.89 -8.02
N MET A 35 -11.58 -4.98 -6.69
CA MET A 35 -12.42 -5.87 -5.89
C MET A 35 -12.97 -5.09 -4.69
N GLN A 36 -14.21 -5.38 -4.31
CA GLN A 36 -14.91 -4.81 -3.16
C GLN A 36 -15.03 -5.84 -2.04
N GLY A 37 -14.98 -5.40 -0.77
CA GLY A 37 -15.28 -6.22 0.41
C GLY A 37 -14.27 -7.34 0.64
N ILE A 38 -12.98 -7.01 0.68
CA ILE A 38 -11.91 -8.00 0.76
C ILE A 38 -11.60 -8.30 2.21
N TYR A 39 -11.70 -9.57 2.58
CA TYR A 39 -11.34 -10.01 3.93
C TYR A 39 -9.85 -10.32 4.04
N TYR A 40 -9.20 -9.78 5.05
CA TYR A 40 -7.82 -10.08 5.42
C TYR A 40 -7.73 -10.45 6.90
N GLN A 41 -6.71 -11.22 7.25
CA GLN A 41 -6.40 -11.53 8.65
C GLN A 41 -5.42 -10.47 9.18
N ASP A 42 -5.87 -9.66 10.12
CA ASP A 42 -5.00 -8.79 10.92
C ASP A 42 -4.12 -9.68 11.80
N LEU A 43 -2.84 -9.80 11.46
CA LEU A 43 -1.92 -10.70 12.13
C LEU A 43 -1.59 -10.25 13.56
N THR A 44 -1.69 -8.96 13.86
CA THR A 44 -1.47 -8.41 15.20
C THR A 44 -2.55 -8.86 16.17
N HIS A 45 -3.81 -8.89 15.71
CA HIS A 45 -4.96 -9.23 16.56
C HIS A 45 -5.57 -10.60 16.26
N SER A 46 -5.08 -11.31 15.26
CA SER A 46 -5.62 -12.57 14.73
C SER A 46 -7.13 -12.49 14.40
N LYS A 47 -7.59 -11.35 13.88
CA LYS A 47 -8.99 -11.10 13.52
C LYS A 47 -9.15 -10.91 12.03
N TYR A 48 -10.26 -11.41 11.47
CA TYR A 48 -10.65 -11.04 10.12
C TYR A 48 -11.20 -9.62 10.11
N ARG A 49 -10.71 -8.82 9.16
CA ARG A 49 -11.15 -7.46 8.87
C ARG A 49 -11.49 -7.38 7.39
N GLU A 50 -12.32 -6.41 7.06
CA GLU A 50 -12.70 -6.10 5.70
C GLU A 50 -11.96 -4.84 5.25
N LEU A 51 -11.47 -4.85 4.02
CA LEU A 51 -11.03 -3.67 3.28
C LEU A 51 -12.10 -3.38 2.24
N ASP A 52 -12.60 -2.14 2.24
CA ASP A 52 -13.74 -1.75 1.42
C ASP A 52 -13.47 -1.94 -0.08
N VAL A 53 -12.33 -1.43 -0.60
CA VAL A 53 -11.91 -1.63 -1.99
C VAL A 53 -10.39 -1.85 -2.09
N CYS A 54 -9.96 -2.83 -2.89
CA CYS A 54 -8.58 -2.93 -3.39
C CYS A 54 -8.59 -2.90 -4.91
N ALA A 55 -7.71 -2.12 -5.50
CA ALA A 55 -7.51 -2.06 -6.93
C ALA A 55 -6.04 -2.24 -7.26
N THR A 56 -5.73 -3.13 -8.19
CA THR A 56 -4.34 -3.47 -8.54
C THR A 56 -4.04 -3.20 -10.01
N GLN A 57 -2.84 -2.69 -10.29
CA GLN A 57 -2.23 -2.68 -11.61
C GLN A 57 -0.89 -3.42 -11.57
N ASN A 58 -0.70 -4.38 -12.45
CA ASN A 58 0.54 -5.13 -12.57
C ASN A 58 1.42 -4.54 -13.68
N TRP A 59 2.70 -4.41 -13.40
CA TRP A 59 3.71 -3.86 -14.29
C TRP A 59 4.92 -4.77 -14.33
N GLU A 60 5.56 -4.84 -15.49
CA GLU A 60 6.75 -5.63 -15.71
C GLU A 60 7.84 -4.83 -16.44
N TYR A 61 9.09 -5.16 -16.17
CA TYR A 61 10.26 -4.61 -16.83
C TYR A 61 11.21 -5.76 -17.13
N THR A 62 11.61 -5.87 -18.39
CA THR A 62 12.63 -6.83 -18.82
C THR A 62 13.91 -6.07 -19.12
N SER A 63 15.02 -6.49 -18.48
CA SER A 63 16.32 -5.84 -18.69
C SER A 63 16.78 -6.00 -20.14
N ASN A 64 17.32 -4.91 -20.70
CA ASN A 64 17.94 -4.97 -22.03
C ASN A 64 19.26 -5.76 -22.00
N ASP A 65 19.98 -5.72 -20.87
CA ASP A 65 21.27 -6.38 -20.70
C ASP A 65 21.09 -7.88 -20.41
N ASN A 66 19.95 -8.25 -19.80
CA ASN A 66 19.58 -9.64 -19.53
C ASN A 66 18.09 -9.89 -19.79
N PRO A 67 17.70 -10.34 -21.00
CA PRO A 67 16.30 -10.58 -21.35
C PRO A 67 15.60 -11.66 -20.52
N LYS A 68 16.36 -12.49 -19.78
CA LYS A 68 15.79 -13.48 -18.86
C LYS A 68 15.35 -12.84 -17.53
N GLU A 69 15.86 -11.67 -17.22
CA GLU A 69 15.55 -10.95 -15.99
C GLU A 69 14.32 -10.07 -16.20
N THR A 70 13.18 -10.54 -15.66
CA THR A 70 11.93 -9.78 -15.65
C THR A 70 11.52 -9.45 -14.24
N ILE A 71 11.47 -8.15 -13.96
CA ILE A 71 11.01 -7.59 -12.70
C ILE A 71 9.52 -7.29 -12.82
N LYS A 72 8.78 -7.49 -11.73
CA LYS A 72 7.33 -7.27 -11.64
C LYS A 72 7.01 -6.39 -10.44
N VAL A 73 6.08 -5.46 -10.63
CA VAL A 73 5.54 -4.61 -9.55
C VAL A 73 4.02 -4.60 -9.63
N ALA A 74 3.37 -4.86 -8.51
CA ALA A 74 1.95 -4.61 -8.32
C ALA A 74 1.76 -3.27 -7.60
N ILE A 75 1.08 -2.32 -8.24
CA ILE A 75 0.62 -1.09 -7.58
C ILE A 75 -0.78 -1.37 -7.07
N ASN A 76 -1.00 -1.15 -5.78
CA ASN A 76 -2.24 -1.44 -5.09
C ASN A 76 -2.81 -0.15 -4.50
N ILE A 77 -3.98 0.27 -4.98
CA ILE A 77 -4.81 1.25 -4.28
C ILE A 77 -5.63 0.50 -3.25
N LEU A 78 -5.46 0.84 -1.99
CA LEU A 78 -6.27 0.32 -0.90
C LEU A 78 -7.16 1.46 -0.44
N ALA A 79 -8.47 1.30 -0.54
CA ALA A 79 -9.42 2.35 -0.21
C ALA A 79 -10.37 1.95 0.92
N GLU A 80 -10.51 2.85 1.88
CA GLU A 80 -11.60 2.84 2.87
C GLU A 80 -12.62 3.90 2.47
N VAL A 81 -13.88 3.50 2.36
CA VAL A 81 -14.99 4.35 1.91
C VAL A 81 -15.88 4.65 3.10
N LYS A 82 -15.87 5.91 3.55
CA LYS A 82 -16.54 6.30 4.81
C LYS A 82 -17.59 7.37 4.62
N THR A 83 -18.78 7.06 5.12
CA THR A 83 -19.87 8.01 5.30
C THR A 83 -19.61 8.86 6.54
N MET A 84 -19.76 10.17 6.38
CA MET A 84 -19.49 11.19 7.40
C MET A 84 -20.56 12.29 7.33
N ALA A 85 -21.82 11.88 7.11
CA ALA A 85 -22.95 12.78 6.96
C ALA A 85 -23.00 13.85 8.07
N GLY A 86 -23.03 15.12 7.66
CA GLY A 86 -23.10 16.28 8.56
C GLY A 86 -21.75 16.70 9.19
N TYR A 87 -20.65 16.02 8.85
CA TYR A 87 -19.30 16.39 9.29
C TYR A 87 -18.47 16.95 8.13
N HIS A 88 -17.46 17.73 8.51
CA HIS A 88 -16.48 18.37 7.65
C HIS A 88 -15.09 17.95 8.11
N LEU A 89 -14.17 17.85 7.16
CA LEU A 89 -12.76 17.61 7.43
C LEU A 89 -11.98 18.88 7.11
N VAL A 90 -11.34 19.46 8.13
CA VAL A 90 -10.52 20.66 8.01
C VAL A 90 -9.06 20.26 8.15
N PHE A 91 -8.25 20.62 7.17
CA PHE A 91 -6.84 20.27 7.07
C PHE A 91 -5.98 21.54 7.19
N ASP A 92 -4.81 21.40 7.81
CA ASP A 92 -3.76 22.41 7.71
C ASP A 92 -3.13 22.44 6.31
N SER A 93 -2.33 23.48 6.05
CA SER A 93 -1.50 23.57 4.84
C SER A 93 -0.05 23.26 5.20
N LEU A 94 0.52 22.24 4.57
CA LEU A 94 1.96 22.06 4.50
C LEU A 94 2.51 22.62 3.19
N ASP A 95 3.66 23.30 3.29
CA ASP A 95 4.38 23.76 2.11
C ASP A 95 4.96 22.56 1.33
N ALA A 96 4.75 22.58 0.01
CA ALA A 96 5.22 21.53 -0.89
C ALA A 96 6.76 21.36 -0.90
N ASP A 97 7.50 22.39 -0.49
CA ASP A 97 8.96 22.33 -0.38
C ASP A 97 9.44 21.59 0.88
N THR A 98 8.53 21.31 1.83
CA THR A 98 8.81 20.51 3.03
C THR A 98 8.50 19.02 2.84
N LEU A 99 8.38 18.58 1.58
CA LEU A 99 8.05 17.20 1.25
C LEU A 99 9.05 16.24 1.92
N PRO A 100 8.57 15.36 2.81
CA PRO A 100 9.43 14.36 3.43
C PRO A 100 10.03 13.46 2.36
N PHE A 101 11.24 12.98 2.60
CA PHE A 101 11.86 11.97 1.75
C PHE A 101 10.94 10.73 1.70
N PHE A 102 10.33 10.47 0.54
CA PHE A 102 9.46 9.32 0.31
C PHE A 102 10.32 8.06 0.21
N GLN A 103 10.81 7.53 1.33
CA GLN A 103 11.47 6.24 1.35
C GLN A 103 10.46 5.15 1.73
N SER A 104 10.35 4.15 0.86
CA SER A 104 10.02 2.74 1.12
C SER A 104 8.81 2.31 1.96
N ASP A 105 8.11 3.16 2.70
CA ASP A 105 7.15 2.70 3.73
C ASP A 105 5.91 2.00 3.16
N TYR A 106 5.61 2.26 1.90
CA TYR A 106 4.56 1.58 1.14
C TYR A 106 5.12 0.77 -0.02
N CYS A 107 6.39 0.37 0.04
CA CYS A 107 6.98 -0.60 -0.86
C CYS A 107 7.30 -1.85 -0.07
N ASP A 108 6.57 -2.92 -0.35
CA ASP A 108 6.92 -4.23 0.14
C ASP A 108 7.75 -4.96 -0.92
N TRP A 109 8.94 -5.38 -0.51
CA TRP A 109 9.87 -6.18 -1.29
C TRP A 109 10.71 -7.07 -0.39
N VAL A 110 10.85 -8.33 -0.78
CA VAL A 110 11.60 -9.33 0.00
C VAL A 110 13.07 -8.90 0.16
N GLY A 111 13.68 -8.26 -0.84
CA GLY A 111 15.06 -7.77 -0.74
C GLY A 111 15.30 -6.83 0.44
N TYR A 112 14.36 -5.92 0.76
CA TYR A 112 14.46 -5.07 1.95
C TYR A 112 14.31 -5.86 3.25
N ARG A 113 13.45 -6.89 3.25
CA ARG A 113 13.11 -7.68 4.43
C ARG A 113 14.22 -8.67 4.80
N ILE A 114 14.94 -9.23 3.82
CA ILE A 114 16.08 -10.12 4.06
C ILE A 114 17.09 -9.48 5.02
N HIS A 115 17.42 -8.19 4.82
CA HIS A 115 18.36 -7.50 5.69
C HIS A 115 17.83 -7.32 7.13
N ASN A 116 16.53 -6.99 7.26
CA ASN A 116 15.91 -6.66 8.55
C ASN A 116 15.39 -7.89 9.32
N GLN A 117 15.33 -9.05 8.69
CA GLN A 117 14.73 -10.28 9.25
C GLN A 117 15.70 -11.47 9.20
N LYS A 118 17.02 -11.21 9.18
CA LYS A 118 18.07 -12.24 9.14
C LYS A 118 17.90 -13.31 10.22
N GLU A 119 17.49 -12.92 11.42
CA GLU A 119 17.27 -13.85 12.54
C GLU A 119 16.20 -14.90 12.23
N LYS A 120 15.08 -14.51 11.61
CA LYS A 120 14.02 -15.44 11.21
C LYS A 120 14.48 -16.41 10.13
N ILE A 121 15.23 -15.91 9.15
CA ILE A 121 15.81 -16.71 8.07
C ILE A 121 16.79 -17.74 8.68
N THR A 122 17.70 -17.28 9.53
CA THR A 122 18.68 -18.12 10.24
C THR A 122 17.98 -19.21 11.05
N HIS A 123 16.88 -18.87 11.73
CA HIS A 123 16.10 -19.84 12.50
C HIS A 123 15.51 -20.96 11.62
N ILE A 124 14.97 -20.62 10.45
CA ILE A 124 14.45 -21.61 9.49
C ILE A 124 15.57 -22.52 8.99
N LEU A 125 16.71 -21.94 8.57
CA LEU A 125 17.86 -22.71 8.12
C LEU A 125 18.36 -23.68 9.21
N ALA A 126 18.40 -23.22 10.46
CA ALA A 126 18.79 -24.04 11.60
C ALA A 126 17.80 -25.19 11.88
N ASN A 127 16.49 -24.92 11.80
CA ASN A 127 15.45 -25.93 12.01
C ASN A 127 15.48 -27.03 10.94
N GLU A 128 15.79 -26.66 9.70
CA GLU A 128 15.95 -27.63 8.60
C GLU A 128 17.28 -28.40 8.65
N GLY A 129 18.18 -28.04 9.58
CA GLY A 129 19.45 -28.73 9.80
C GLY A 129 20.55 -28.32 8.84
N ILE A 130 20.45 -27.13 8.24
CA ILE A 130 21.55 -26.52 7.48
C ILE A 130 22.70 -26.19 8.43
N ASN A 131 23.94 -26.38 7.98
CA ASN A 131 25.13 -26.13 8.79
C ASN A 131 25.27 -24.63 9.06
N GLN A 132 25.57 -24.27 10.31
CA GLN A 132 25.73 -22.87 10.73
C GLN A 132 26.84 -22.14 9.97
N ASN A 133 27.88 -22.86 9.54
CA ASN A 133 28.97 -22.28 8.75
C ASN A 133 28.49 -21.74 7.38
N ASP A 134 27.37 -22.25 6.86
CA ASP A 134 26.84 -21.89 5.55
C ASP A 134 25.81 -20.75 5.62
N PHE A 135 25.32 -20.40 6.82
CA PHE A 135 24.29 -19.38 6.99
C PHE A 135 24.68 -18.03 6.43
N HIS A 136 25.94 -17.62 6.63
CA HIS A 136 26.41 -16.34 6.14
C HIS A 136 26.44 -16.31 4.60
N ALA A 137 26.93 -17.37 3.96
CA ALA A 137 26.97 -17.49 2.51
C ALA A 137 25.55 -17.44 1.91
N ILE A 138 24.61 -18.21 2.47
CA ILE A 138 23.21 -18.22 2.02
C ILE A 138 22.56 -16.84 2.19
N ILE A 139 22.79 -16.14 3.31
CA ILE A 139 22.26 -14.79 3.53
C ILE A 139 22.87 -13.77 2.55
N ASP A 140 24.15 -13.92 2.23
CA ASP A 140 24.83 -13.04 1.29
C ASP A 140 24.35 -13.29 -0.16
N GLU A 141 24.09 -14.53 -0.54
CA GLU A 141 23.45 -14.90 -1.82
C GLU A 141 22.03 -14.34 -1.91
N LEU A 142 21.22 -14.52 -0.86
CA LEU A 142 19.90 -13.91 -0.71
C LEU A 142 19.94 -12.40 -0.93
N TYR A 143 20.94 -11.74 -0.34
CA TYR A 143 21.13 -10.31 -0.51
C TYR A 143 21.57 -9.95 -1.93
N ALA A 144 22.53 -10.68 -2.51
CA ALA A 144 23.03 -10.45 -3.86
C ALA A 144 21.95 -10.60 -4.93
N ALA A 145 20.99 -11.52 -4.75
CA ALA A 145 19.86 -11.66 -5.66
C ALA A 145 18.91 -10.45 -5.66
N GLY A 146 18.75 -9.77 -4.51
CA GLY A 146 18.02 -8.51 -4.43
C GLY A 146 18.84 -7.29 -4.87
N TYR A 147 20.16 -7.35 -4.66
CA TYR A 147 21.09 -6.25 -4.90
C TYR A 147 22.24 -6.65 -5.84
N PRO A 148 21.97 -7.03 -7.09
CA PRO A 148 23.02 -7.36 -8.05
C PRO A 148 23.96 -6.16 -8.22
N ASP A 149 25.27 -6.39 -8.12
CA ASP A 149 26.32 -5.36 -8.12
C ASP A 149 26.10 -4.23 -7.09
N GLY A 150 25.45 -4.55 -5.96
CA GLY A 150 25.12 -3.60 -4.91
C GLY A 150 23.98 -2.62 -5.26
N LYS A 151 23.28 -2.83 -6.38
CA LYS A 151 22.16 -1.98 -6.82
C LYS A 151 20.84 -2.71 -6.63
N MET A 152 19.83 -1.98 -6.14
CA MET A 152 18.49 -2.55 -5.97
C MET A 152 17.93 -3.05 -7.31
N LYS A 153 17.65 -4.35 -7.42
CA LYS A 153 17.10 -4.98 -8.62
C LYS A 153 15.83 -4.28 -9.11
N LEU A 154 14.92 -3.93 -8.19
CA LEU A 154 13.65 -3.28 -8.52
C LEU A 154 13.74 -1.80 -8.92
N TRP A 155 14.92 -1.18 -8.89
CA TRP A 155 15.07 0.25 -9.16
C TRP A 155 14.33 0.74 -10.42
N PRO A 156 14.30 -0.01 -11.56
CA PRO A 156 13.57 0.40 -12.75
C PRO A 156 12.07 0.62 -12.55
N LEU A 157 11.42 -0.12 -11.65
CA LEU A 157 9.96 -0.02 -11.41
C LEU A 157 9.61 0.63 -10.08
N LEU A 158 10.60 1.06 -9.29
CA LEU A 158 10.34 1.78 -8.04
C LEU A 158 9.97 3.25 -8.35
N ILE A 159 8.68 3.55 -8.28
CA ILE A 159 8.14 4.89 -8.52
C ILE A 159 7.70 5.56 -7.23
N ARG A 160 7.60 6.89 -7.27
CA ARG A 160 7.04 7.68 -6.17
C ARG A 160 5.52 7.67 -6.24
N PRO A 161 4.82 7.92 -5.12
CA PRO A 161 3.39 8.17 -5.12
C PRO A 161 3.02 9.30 -6.10
N SER A 162 1.80 9.27 -6.65
CA SER A 162 1.30 10.35 -7.52
C SER A 162 1.38 11.69 -6.80
N LYS A 163 1.61 12.76 -7.56
CA LYS A 163 1.64 14.12 -7.05
C LYS A 163 0.23 14.56 -6.70
N VAL A 164 0.10 15.26 -5.58
CA VAL A 164 -1.14 15.87 -5.12
C VAL A 164 -0.97 17.39 -5.03
N LYS A 165 -2.08 18.12 -5.17
CA LYS A 165 -2.09 19.59 -5.11
C LYS A 165 -1.90 20.11 -3.68
N TYR A 166 -2.44 19.39 -2.70
CA TYR A 166 -2.48 19.81 -1.31
C TYR A 166 -1.87 18.74 -0.40
N LEU A 167 -1.10 19.20 0.57
CA LEU A 167 -0.44 18.39 1.59
C LEU A 167 -0.85 18.92 2.95
N SER A 168 -1.05 18.00 3.90
CA SER A 168 -1.49 18.32 5.25
C SER A 168 -0.77 17.43 6.27
N GLY A 169 -0.43 17.98 7.43
CA GLY A 169 0.18 17.26 8.56
C GLY A 169 -0.80 16.99 9.69
N SER A 170 -1.97 17.65 9.67
CA SER A 170 -2.99 17.50 10.68
C SER A 170 -4.38 17.79 10.15
N PHE A 171 -5.39 17.20 10.77
CA PHE A 171 -6.78 17.42 10.42
C PHE A 171 -7.67 17.58 11.66
N ARG A 172 -8.88 18.08 11.44
CA ARG A 172 -9.96 18.16 12.41
C ARG A 172 -11.26 17.67 11.77
N GLU A 173 -11.99 16.81 12.48
CA GLU A 173 -13.31 16.33 12.08
C GLU A 173 -14.37 17.07 12.90
N THR A 174 -15.18 17.90 12.24
CA THR A 174 -16.07 18.84 12.91
C THR A 174 -17.46 18.88 12.28
N ASN A 175 -18.49 19.07 13.09
CA ASN A 175 -19.82 19.49 12.69
C ASN A 175 -20.05 20.87 13.31
N ILE A 176 -20.39 21.88 12.51
CA ILE A 176 -20.53 23.31 12.89
C ILE A 176 -20.88 23.50 14.39
N GLY A 177 -19.87 23.78 15.23
CA GLY A 177 -20.02 24.00 16.68
C GLY A 177 -19.45 22.91 17.60
N SER A 178 -19.06 21.74 17.10
CA SER A 178 -18.35 20.70 17.85
C SER A 178 -17.26 20.00 17.04
N GLU A 179 -16.25 19.51 17.74
CA GLU A 179 -15.14 18.74 17.19
C GLU A 179 -15.23 17.31 17.73
N LYS A 180 -15.01 16.31 16.86
CA LYS A 180 -14.83 14.93 17.33
C LYS A 180 -13.41 14.75 17.86
N GLU A 181 -13.32 14.17 19.04
CA GLU A 181 -12.06 13.63 19.54
C GLU A 181 -11.51 12.56 18.58
N LEU A 182 -10.18 12.42 18.56
CA LEU A 182 -9.48 11.52 17.64
C LEU A 182 -9.95 10.06 17.77
N ASP A 183 -10.21 9.60 18.99
CA ASP A 183 -10.70 8.24 19.27
C ASP A 183 -12.12 7.98 18.71
N ASN A 184 -12.86 9.04 18.39
CA ASN A 184 -14.17 9.00 17.77
C ASN A 184 -14.16 9.46 16.30
N SER A 185 -13.00 9.90 15.78
CA SER A 185 -12.86 10.29 14.39
C SER A 185 -13.01 9.10 13.46
N VAL A 186 -13.83 9.29 12.43
CA VAL A 186 -14.03 8.29 11.37
C VAL A 186 -12.83 8.28 10.43
N LEU A 187 -12.25 9.44 10.11
CA LEU A 187 -11.06 9.54 9.27
C LEU A 187 -9.87 8.84 9.94
N TRP A 188 -9.62 9.10 11.22
CA TRP A 188 -8.53 8.47 11.97
C TRP A 188 -8.61 6.94 11.93
N LYS A 189 -9.79 6.39 12.23
CA LYS A 189 -10.03 4.94 12.21
C LYS A 189 -9.85 4.34 10.81
N ALA A 190 -10.24 5.05 9.76
CA ALA A 190 -10.02 4.63 8.39
C ALA A 190 -8.52 4.56 8.04
N CYS A 191 -7.74 5.58 8.40
CA CYS A 191 -6.29 5.56 8.24
C CYS A 191 -5.64 4.41 9.01
N GLN A 192 -6.08 4.13 10.24
CA GLN A 192 -5.59 2.99 11.03
C GLN A 192 -5.96 1.65 10.39
N SER A 193 -7.17 1.52 9.83
CA SER A 193 -7.59 0.31 9.11
C SER A 193 -6.74 0.06 7.87
N LEU A 194 -6.52 1.09 7.05
CA LEU A 194 -5.61 1.02 5.89
C LEU A 194 -4.21 0.62 6.30
N TRP A 195 -3.68 1.24 7.36
CA TRP A 195 -2.36 0.89 7.87
C TRP A 195 -2.27 -0.59 8.29
N SER A 196 -3.23 -1.07 9.07
CA SER A 196 -3.30 -2.47 9.50
C SER A 196 -3.43 -3.43 8.31
N SER A 197 -4.19 -3.06 7.28
CA SER A 197 -4.31 -3.85 6.05
C SER A 197 -2.96 -3.98 5.34
N ILE A 198 -2.21 -2.88 5.20
CA ILE A 198 -0.91 -2.86 4.55
C ILE A 198 0.06 -3.75 5.32
N GLU A 199 0.19 -3.57 6.64
CA GLU A 199 1.05 -4.44 7.46
C GLU A 199 0.69 -5.91 7.29
N SER A 200 -0.61 -6.24 7.27
CA SER A 200 -1.09 -7.62 7.09
C SER A 200 -0.75 -8.18 5.71
N PHE A 201 -0.90 -7.39 4.64
CA PHE A 201 -0.49 -7.77 3.28
C PHE A 201 1.01 -8.06 3.23
N VAL A 202 1.80 -7.17 3.82
CA VAL A 202 3.25 -7.28 3.82
C VAL A 202 3.73 -8.51 4.58
N ASP A 203 3.25 -8.67 5.80
CA ASP A 203 3.64 -9.79 6.65
C ASP A 203 3.18 -11.12 6.05
N LYS A 204 1.95 -11.20 5.50
CA LYS A 204 1.48 -12.41 4.82
C LYS A 204 2.37 -12.81 3.66
N ARG A 205 2.80 -11.85 2.84
CA ARG A 205 3.69 -12.13 1.70
C ARG A 205 5.07 -12.58 2.17
N PHE A 206 5.59 -11.97 3.24
CA PHE A 206 6.84 -12.42 3.84
C PHE A 206 6.72 -13.83 4.43
N GLN A 207 5.59 -14.19 5.05
CA GLN A 207 5.35 -15.56 5.52
C GLN A 207 5.33 -16.57 4.37
N VAL A 208 4.77 -16.22 3.20
CA VAL A 208 4.83 -17.08 2.01
C VAL A 208 6.28 -17.30 1.58
N PHE A 209 7.09 -16.24 1.53
CA PHE A 209 8.53 -16.36 1.25
C PHE A 209 9.24 -17.28 2.25
N LEU A 210 8.98 -17.11 3.55
CA LEU A 210 9.58 -17.96 4.59
C LEU A 210 9.16 -19.43 4.44
N SER A 211 7.89 -19.68 4.12
CA SER A 211 7.39 -21.05 3.89
C SER A 211 8.00 -21.69 2.65
N ASP A 212 8.17 -20.93 1.56
CA ASP A 212 8.88 -21.42 0.37
C ASP A 212 10.35 -21.74 0.69
N LEU A 213 11.01 -20.87 1.46
CA LEU A 213 12.39 -21.09 1.90
C LEU A 213 12.54 -22.35 2.77
N GLU A 214 11.59 -22.60 3.66
CA GLU A 214 11.55 -23.80 4.50
C GLU A 214 11.46 -25.08 3.63
N VAL A 215 10.55 -25.08 2.65
CA VAL A 215 10.41 -26.20 1.70
C VAL A 215 11.70 -26.43 0.92
N GLU A 216 12.34 -25.38 0.43
CA GLU A 216 13.59 -25.48 -0.32
C GLU A 216 14.76 -25.97 0.51
N ALA A 217 14.92 -25.45 1.73
CA ALA A 217 15.96 -25.92 2.65
C ALA A 217 15.78 -27.42 2.98
N SER A 218 14.53 -27.86 3.15
CA SER A 218 14.21 -29.27 3.38
C SER A 218 14.60 -30.17 2.19
N VAL A 219 14.36 -29.70 0.96
CA VAL A 219 14.74 -30.42 -0.27
C VAL A 219 16.26 -30.44 -0.48
N ALA A 220 16.94 -29.32 -0.21
CA ALA A 220 18.39 -29.20 -0.33
C ALA A 220 19.12 -30.22 0.57
N ARG A 221 18.59 -30.43 1.78
CA ARG A 221 19.09 -31.46 2.70
C ARG A 221 18.97 -32.88 2.14
N GLN A 222 17.95 -33.18 1.35
CA GLN A 222 17.70 -34.52 0.82
C GLN A 222 18.52 -34.85 -0.45
N THR A 223 18.98 -33.83 -1.17
CA THR A 223 19.51 -34.00 -2.54
C THR A 223 21.03 -33.81 -2.67
N GLU A 224 21.74 -33.50 -1.58
CA GLU A 224 23.20 -33.22 -1.53
C GLU A 224 23.69 -32.11 -2.50
N ASN A 225 22.78 -31.42 -3.20
CA ASN A 225 23.07 -30.33 -4.12
C ASN A 225 22.44 -29.05 -3.58
N GLN A 226 23.18 -28.32 -2.73
CA GLN A 226 22.63 -27.22 -1.94
C GLN A 226 22.59 -25.88 -2.69
N GLU A 227 23.46 -25.67 -3.68
CA GLU A 227 23.70 -24.35 -4.28
C GLU A 227 22.65 -23.93 -5.33
N SER A 228 22.05 -24.86 -6.09
CA SER A 228 21.18 -24.48 -7.22
C SER A 228 19.70 -24.24 -6.88
N TRP A 229 19.26 -24.46 -5.63
CA TRP A 229 17.83 -24.41 -5.28
C TRP A 229 17.39 -23.05 -4.75
N PHE A 230 18.18 -22.45 -3.86
CA PHE A 230 17.88 -21.14 -3.28
C PHE A 230 17.70 -20.08 -4.37
N GLU A 231 18.47 -20.15 -5.46
CA GLU A 231 18.40 -19.20 -6.56
C GLU A 231 16.99 -19.03 -7.15
N LEU A 232 16.17 -20.09 -7.22
CA LEU A 232 14.87 -20.05 -7.90
C LEU A 232 13.77 -19.33 -7.10
N SER A 233 13.54 -19.68 -5.83
CA SER A 233 12.55 -18.95 -5.02
C SER A 233 13.02 -17.54 -4.70
N ILE A 234 14.32 -17.35 -4.48
CA ILE A 234 14.87 -16.01 -4.24
C ILE A 234 14.73 -15.16 -5.49
N ASP A 235 15.05 -15.65 -6.68
CA ASP A 235 14.85 -14.88 -7.92
C ASP A 235 13.37 -14.53 -8.11
N ARG A 236 12.46 -15.48 -7.85
CA ARG A 236 11.01 -15.26 -7.91
C ARG A 236 10.53 -14.15 -6.97
N HIS A 237 10.96 -14.17 -5.71
CA HIS A 237 10.50 -13.23 -4.68
C HIS A 237 11.25 -11.89 -4.71
N SER A 238 12.53 -11.90 -5.09
CA SER A 238 13.34 -10.69 -5.28
C SER A 238 12.98 -9.92 -6.55
N SER A 239 12.36 -10.58 -7.53
CA SER A 239 11.89 -9.92 -8.77
C SER A 239 10.49 -9.35 -8.65
N PHE A 240 9.82 -9.44 -7.49
CA PHE A 240 8.47 -8.95 -7.29
C PHE A 240 8.35 -7.94 -6.14
N ALA A 241 7.68 -6.81 -6.40
CA ALA A 241 7.34 -5.82 -5.38
C ALA A 241 5.85 -5.49 -5.35
N SER A 242 5.41 -4.97 -4.21
CA SER A 242 4.08 -4.39 -4.06
C SER A 242 4.22 -2.96 -3.58
N LEU A 243 3.71 -2.01 -4.36
CA LEU A 243 3.60 -0.61 -3.98
C LEU A 243 2.17 -0.36 -3.50
N PHE A 244 1.99 0.28 -2.35
CA PHE A 244 0.68 0.59 -1.80
C PHE A 244 0.41 2.09 -1.89
N HIS A 245 -0.84 2.42 -2.24
CA HIS A 245 -1.39 3.75 -2.24
C HIS A 245 -2.65 3.73 -1.38
N PRO A 246 -2.55 4.08 -0.08
CA PRO A 246 -3.71 4.10 0.79
C PRO A 246 -4.57 5.36 0.57
N VAL A 247 -5.87 5.17 0.45
CA VAL A 247 -6.84 6.23 0.16
C VAL A 247 -8.03 6.14 1.11
N VAL A 248 -8.43 7.25 1.71
CA VAL A 248 -9.74 7.36 2.35
C VAL A 248 -10.66 8.16 1.45
N VAL A 249 -11.74 7.54 1.01
CA VAL A 249 -12.79 8.18 0.23
C VAL A 249 -13.95 8.56 1.15
N THR A 250 -14.42 9.79 1.07
CA THR A 250 -15.51 10.25 1.95
C THR A 250 -16.49 11.20 1.27
N GLU A 251 -17.73 11.21 1.74
CA GLU A 251 -18.73 12.21 1.35
C GLU A 251 -18.55 13.55 2.06
N ALA A 252 -17.75 13.62 3.13
CA ALA A 252 -17.50 14.86 3.86
C ALA A 252 -16.84 15.90 2.95
N LYS A 253 -17.27 17.16 3.11
CA LYS A 253 -16.57 18.28 2.48
C LYS A 253 -15.19 18.42 3.09
N LEU A 254 -14.18 18.51 2.22
CA LEU A 254 -12.79 18.71 2.62
C LEU A 254 -12.45 20.19 2.53
N TRP A 255 -11.75 20.69 3.52
CA TRP A 255 -11.39 22.09 3.63
C TRP A 255 -9.92 22.24 3.95
N LYS A 256 -9.27 23.18 3.29
CA LYS A 256 -7.89 23.57 3.58
C LYS A 256 -7.89 24.92 4.26
N LEU A 257 -7.19 25.01 5.40
CA LEU A 257 -6.80 26.28 5.98
C LEU A 257 -5.59 26.84 5.21
N ASP A 258 -5.62 28.14 4.92
CA ASP A 258 -4.43 28.81 4.40
C ASP A 258 -3.32 28.88 5.45
N SER A 259 -2.11 29.26 5.05
CA SER A 259 -0.97 29.35 5.96
C SER A 259 -1.14 30.39 7.06
N SER A 260 -2.05 31.36 6.88
CA SER A 260 -2.39 32.35 7.91
C SER A 260 -3.40 31.83 8.94
N GLY A 261 -4.17 30.79 8.59
CA GLY A 261 -5.29 30.29 9.38
C GLY A 261 -6.55 31.16 9.32
N GLU A 262 -6.55 32.26 8.55
CA GLU A 262 -7.68 33.18 8.45
C GLU A 262 -8.66 32.81 7.33
N LYS A 263 -8.23 31.99 6.36
CA LYS A 263 -9.06 31.60 5.23
C LYS A 263 -9.19 30.09 5.15
N ILE A 264 -10.37 29.66 4.72
CA ILE A 264 -10.68 28.27 4.48
C ILE A 264 -11.18 28.10 3.04
N GLU A 265 -10.60 27.15 2.31
CA GLU A 265 -10.93 26.84 0.91
C GLU A 265 -11.45 25.40 0.84
N GLN A 266 -12.57 25.16 0.13
CA GLN A 266 -13.01 23.80 -0.13
C GLN A 266 -12.06 23.15 -1.15
N ILE A 267 -11.63 21.92 -0.89
CA ILE A 267 -10.72 21.17 -1.75
C ILE A 267 -11.32 19.80 -2.10
N ASP A 268 -10.84 19.22 -3.19
CA ASP A 268 -11.33 17.93 -3.69
C ASP A 268 -10.58 16.74 -3.09
N SER A 269 -9.28 16.92 -2.82
CA SER A 269 -8.40 15.91 -2.23
C SER A 269 -7.18 16.53 -1.57
N THR A 270 -6.57 15.80 -0.64
CA THR A 270 -5.29 16.16 0.01
C THR A 270 -4.51 14.91 0.38
N ARG A 271 -3.18 15.00 0.49
CA ARG A 271 -2.37 13.96 1.13
C ARG A 271 -2.10 14.35 2.57
N LEU A 272 -2.61 13.55 3.50
CA LEU A 272 -2.41 13.67 4.93
C LEU A 272 -1.18 12.88 5.35
N PHE A 273 -0.23 13.52 6.03
CA PHE A 273 0.97 12.91 6.58
C PHE A 273 0.88 12.78 8.08
N PHE A 274 1.24 11.62 8.62
CA PHE A 274 1.47 11.43 10.05
C PHE A 274 2.95 11.49 10.34
N ARG A 275 3.32 12.35 11.29
CA ARG A 275 4.71 12.57 11.71
C ARG A 275 4.90 12.11 13.15
N ASP A 276 6.09 11.60 13.46
CA ASP A 276 6.49 11.31 14.84
C ASP A 276 6.86 12.59 15.59
N HIS A 277 7.25 12.45 16.86
CA HIS A 277 7.68 13.58 17.70
C HIS A 277 9.00 14.21 17.26
N TYR A 278 9.74 13.59 16.33
CA TYR A 278 10.93 14.15 15.69
C TYR A 278 10.62 14.83 14.35
N GLY A 279 9.35 14.80 13.90
CA GLY A 279 8.92 15.38 12.63
C GLY A 279 9.19 14.47 11.43
N HIS A 280 9.63 13.23 11.63
CA HIS A 280 9.76 12.26 10.55
C HIS A 280 8.40 11.78 10.11
N THR A 281 8.16 11.76 8.81
CA THR A 281 6.95 11.14 8.28
C THR A 281 7.00 9.65 8.58
N ILE A 282 6.01 9.23 9.35
CA ILE A 282 5.74 7.82 9.57
C ILE A 282 4.91 7.33 8.39
N ARG A 283 3.79 7.99 8.05
CA ARG A 283 2.79 7.47 7.11
C ARG A 283 2.15 8.58 6.30
N TRP A 284 1.48 8.21 5.21
CA TRP A 284 0.64 9.14 4.46
C TRP A 284 -0.60 8.44 3.89
N PHE A 285 -1.67 9.21 3.71
CA PHE A 285 -2.95 8.77 3.17
C PHE A 285 -3.50 9.84 2.23
N ASP A 286 -3.97 9.47 1.06
CA ASP A 286 -4.77 10.39 0.24
C ASP A 286 -6.18 10.41 0.80
N VAL A 287 -6.72 11.60 1.03
CA VAL A 287 -8.11 11.80 1.45
C VAL A 287 -8.83 12.48 0.29
N VAL A 288 -9.86 11.82 -0.23
CA VAL A 288 -10.53 12.20 -1.47
C VAL A 288 -12.03 12.33 -1.23
N ASN A 289 -12.61 13.45 -1.65
CA ASN A 289 -14.05 13.58 -1.66
C ASN A 289 -14.63 12.67 -2.74
N ILE A 290 -15.71 11.96 -2.44
CA ILE A 290 -16.31 10.99 -3.36
C ILE A 290 -16.70 11.60 -4.71
N GLU A 291 -17.17 12.85 -4.74
CA GLU A 291 -17.56 13.54 -5.99
C GLU A 291 -16.36 13.81 -6.89
N ALA A 292 -15.15 13.87 -6.34
CA ALA A 292 -13.91 14.09 -7.06
C ALA A 292 -13.13 12.81 -7.38
N PHE A 293 -13.60 11.64 -6.90
CA PHE A 293 -12.84 10.40 -6.99
C PHE A 293 -12.52 10.01 -8.44
N ASP A 294 -13.48 10.14 -9.36
CA ASP A 294 -13.31 9.81 -10.78
C ASP A 294 -12.17 10.60 -11.44
N SER A 295 -12.08 11.91 -11.16
CA SER A 295 -11.00 12.74 -11.65
C SER A 295 -9.67 12.36 -10.98
N TRP A 296 -9.70 12.15 -9.66
CA TRP A 296 -8.52 11.80 -8.89
C TRP A 296 -7.88 10.48 -9.34
N ILE A 297 -8.69 9.44 -9.60
CA ILE A 297 -8.19 8.13 -10.04
C ILE A 297 -7.67 8.19 -11.47
N ALA A 298 -8.31 8.96 -12.35
CA ALA A 298 -7.83 9.15 -13.72
C ALA A 298 -6.46 9.85 -13.74
N ASP A 299 -6.30 10.94 -12.98
CA ASP A 299 -5.04 11.67 -12.88
C ASP A 299 -3.94 10.83 -12.21
N THR A 300 -4.27 10.10 -11.14
CA THR A 300 -3.32 9.20 -10.46
C THR A 300 -2.87 8.06 -11.37
N THR A 301 -3.80 7.46 -12.12
CA THR A 301 -3.50 6.40 -13.10
C THR A 301 -2.54 6.90 -14.16
N LYS A 302 -2.85 8.05 -14.77
CA LYS A 302 -2.00 8.64 -15.81
C LYS A 302 -0.60 8.94 -15.30
N GLN A 303 -0.46 9.49 -14.08
CA GLN A 303 0.85 9.78 -13.50
C GLN A 303 1.70 8.52 -13.28
N TYR A 304 1.08 7.44 -12.80
CA TYR A 304 1.78 6.16 -12.65
C TYR A 304 2.17 5.56 -13.99
N GLU A 305 1.25 5.55 -14.96
CA GLU A 305 1.51 5.06 -16.32
C GLU A 305 2.67 5.84 -16.97
N ASP A 306 2.62 7.17 -16.95
CA ASP A 306 3.65 8.03 -17.53
C ASP A 306 5.04 7.76 -16.91
N GLU A 307 5.12 7.66 -15.58
CA GLU A 307 6.40 7.43 -14.88
C GLU A 307 6.95 6.01 -15.13
N LEU A 308 6.09 4.98 -15.16
CA LEU A 308 6.51 3.60 -15.41
C LEU A 308 6.93 3.39 -16.85
N ILE A 309 6.16 3.89 -17.82
CA ILE A 309 6.49 3.82 -19.25
C ILE A 309 7.82 4.52 -19.51
N LYS A 310 8.04 5.70 -18.92
CA LYS A 310 9.32 6.43 -19.02
C LYS A 310 10.50 5.61 -18.52
N ARG A 311 10.28 4.71 -17.56
CA ARG A 311 11.30 3.79 -17.02
C ARG A 311 11.39 2.46 -17.77
N GLY A 312 10.66 2.30 -18.87
CA GLY A 312 10.65 1.09 -19.69
C GLY A 312 9.69 0.00 -19.17
N GLY A 313 8.85 0.32 -18.19
CA GLY A 313 7.82 -0.58 -17.69
C GLY A 313 6.73 -0.82 -18.74
N LYS A 314 6.20 -2.03 -18.74
CA LYS A 314 5.06 -2.46 -19.56
C LYS A 314 3.96 -2.94 -18.63
N ARG A 315 2.72 -2.61 -18.97
CA ARG A 315 1.57 -3.07 -18.21
C ARG A 315 1.32 -4.54 -18.49
N ASN A 316 1.13 -5.31 -17.42
CA ASN A 316 0.74 -6.70 -17.50
C ASN A 316 -0.75 -6.82 -17.13
N PHE A 317 -1.56 -7.31 -18.07
CA PHE A 317 -3.02 -7.41 -17.91
C PHE A 317 -3.49 -8.74 -17.30
N LEU A 318 -2.56 -9.63 -16.92
CA LEU A 318 -2.85 -10.95 -16.34
C LEU A 318 -3.42 -10.87 -14.91
#